data_AF-A0A8B7YU16-F1
#
_entry.id   AF-A0A8B7YU16-F1
#
_cell.length_a   1.000
_cell.length_b   1.000
_cell.length_c   1.000
_cell.angle_alpha   90.00
_cell.angle_beta   90.00
_cell.angle_gamma   90.00
#
_symmetry.space_group_name_H-M   'P 1'
#
loop_
_entity.id
_entity.type
_entity.pdbx_description
1 polymer ?
#
loop_
_entity_poly.entity_id
_entity_poly.type
_entity_poly.pdbx_seq_one_letter_code
_entity_poly.pdbx_strand_id
1 'polypeptide(L)'
;MTRLKFLSVMLAVLAFCRVCWPCSVIDWKPMTVAEQAAKAKIIVYGTVEVHHKMPDVPLDRAYIAEMNVTCNLKGDVQPPRINISEAGELTSCHHTLLPVDGTYITFLERNEDGNLVPDEVNYLSVAFPPTKENVQGVAEAVGNLKDKCPQIAHLGNGSKGVSVSVMFILSLTMAAIIL
;
A
#
# COMPACT_ATOMS: atom_id res chain seq x y z
N MET A 1 -20.61 -24.15 44.96
CA MET A 1 -20.61 -22.73 44.53
C MET A 1 -19.41 -22.33 43.64
N THR A 2 -18.73 -23.26 42.96
CA THR A 2 -17.54 -22.96 42.13
C THR A 2 -17.75 -23.14 40.62
N ARG A 3 -18.79 -23.89 40.20
CA ARG A 3 -19.06 -24.16 38.77
C ARG A 3 -19.70 -23.01 37.99
N LEU A 4 -20.36 -22.08 38.68
CA LEU A 4 -21.04 -20.94 38.03
C LEU A 4 -20.07 -19.84 37.57
N LYS A 5 -18.90 -19.72 38.22
CA LYS A 5 -17.88 -18.71 37.88
C LYS A 5 -17.08 -19.08 36.61
N PHE A 6 -16.91 -20.37 36.31
CA PHE A 6 -16.19 -20.82 35.11
C PHE A 6 -16.97 -20.58 33.81
N LEU A 7 -18.30 -20.71 33.85
CA LEU A 7 -19.16 -20.45 32.70
C LEU A 7 -19.18 -18.97 32.30
N SER A 8 -19.13 -18.06 33.27
CA SER A 8 -19.06 -16.61 33.04
C SER A 8 -17.76 -16.18 32.36
N VAL A 9 -16.63 -16.78 32.72
CA VAL A 9 -15.32 -16.47 32.11
C VAL A 9 -15.24 -17.03 30.68
N MET A 10 -15.74 -18.25 30.45
CA MET A 10 -15.78 -18.84 29.11
C MET A 10 -16.70 -18.07 28.15
N LEU A 11 -17.84 -17.55 28.63
CA LEU A 11 -18.74 -16.74 27.81
C LEU A 11 -18.13 -15.36 27.47
N ALA A 12 -17.36 -14.77 28.39
CA ALA A 12 -16.65 -13.51 28.14
C ALA A 12 -15.49 -13.68 27.13
N VAL A 13 -14.76 -14.80 27.18
CA VAL A 13 -13.70 -15.13 26.21
C VAL A 13 -14.28 -15.43 24.82
N LEU A 14 -15.40 -16.15 24.75
CA LEU A 14 -16.10 -16.43 23.48
C LEU A 14 -16.77 -15.18 22.88
N ALA A 15 -17.19 -14.21 23.72
CA ALA A 15 -17.69 -12.91 23.25
C ALA A 15 -16.56 -12.02 22.71
N PHE A 16 -15.36 -12.07 23.31
CA PHE A 16 -14.19 -11.33 22.85
C PHE A 16 -13.62 -11.83 21.50
N CYS A 17 -13.79 -13.11 21.17
CA CYS A 17 -13.33 -13.67 19.89
C CYS A 17 -14.22 -13.34 18.68
N ARG A 18 -15.40 -12.72 18.84
CA ARG A 18 -16.27 -12.37 17.69
C ARG A 18 -15.80 -11.14 16.91
N VAL A 19 -14.84 -10.37 17.43
CA VAL A 19 -14.33 -9.14 16.79
C VAL A 19 -13.04 -9.40 15.98
N CYS A 20 -12.45 -10.59 16.09
CA CYS A 20 -11.33 -11.00 15.24
C CYS A 20 -11.82 -11.97 14.18
N TRP A 21 -12.56 -11.48 13.18
CA TRP A 21 -12.52 -12.15 11.89
C TRP A 21 -11.21 -11.72 11.24
N PRO A 22 -10.15 -12.57 11.26
CA PRO A 22 -8.97 -12.26 10.48
C PRO A 22 -9.43 -12.11 9.04
N CYS A 23 -8.81 -11.19 8.30
CA CYS A 23 -8.96 -11.18 6.85
C CYS A 23 -8.53 -12.53 6.33
N SER A 24 -9.52 -13.38 6.02
CA SER A 24 -9.27 -14.60 5.29
C SER A 24 -9.11 -14.19 3.84
N VAL A 25 -7.97 -13.58 3.54
CA VAL A 25 -7.51 -13.51 2.17
C VAL A 25 -7.08 -14.93 1.81
N ILE A 26 -8.02 -15.72 1.28
CA ILE A 26 -7.77 -17.08 0.83
C ILE A 26 -6.66 -16.97 -0.24
N ASP A 27 -5.59 -17.76 -0.10
CA ASP A 27 -4.43 -17.77 -0.99
C ASP A 27 -3.59 -16.46 -1.01
N TRP A 28 -3.47 -15.77 0.13
CA TRP A 28 -2.57 -14.62 0.22
C TRP A 28 -1.11 -14.99 -0.06
N LYS A 29 -0.48 -14.26 -0.96
CA LYS A 29 0.95 -14.32 -1.23
C LYS A 29 1.49 -12.92 -1.46
N PRO A 30 2.66 -12.56 -0.92
CA PRO A 30 3.28 -11.28 -1.22
C PRO A 30 3.45 -11.09 -2.73
N MET A 31 3.01 -9.93 -3.24
CA MET A 31 3.21 -9.53 -4.63
C MET A 31 4.12 -8.31 -4.68
N THR A 32 5.00 -8.30 -5.68
CA THR A 32 5.83 -7.15 -6.02
C THR A 32 4.98 -6.00 -6.55
N VAL A 33 5.52 -4.78 -6.50
CA VAL A 33 4.84 -3.58 -7.07
C VAL A 33 4.52 -3.76 -8.54
N ALA A 34 5.38 -4.44 -9.31
CA ALA A 34 5.14 -4.74 -10.73
C ALA A 34 3.93 -5.66 -10.94
N GLU A 35 3.83 -6.74 -10.16
CA GLU A 35 2.68 -7.66 -10.20
C GLU A 35 1.39 -6.96 -9.81
N GLN A 36 1.43 -6.11 -8.78
CA GLN A 36 0.29 -5.31 -8.34
C GLN A 36 -0.12 -4.30 -9.42
N ALA A 37 0.82 -3.55 -9.99
CA ALA A 37 0.56 -2.58 -11.05
C ALA A 37 0.01 -3.26 -12.34
N ALA A 38 0.44 -4.49 -12.63
CA ALA A 38 -0.10 -5.25 -13.75
C ALA A 38 -1.60 -5.56 -13.55
N LYS A 39 -2.02 -5.88 -12.33
CA LYS A 39 -3.41 -6.18 -11.95
C LYS A 39 -4.28 -4.93 -11.76
N ALA A 40 -3.70 -3.87 -11.22
CA ALA A 40 -4.42 -2.63 -10.92
C ALA A 40 -5.12 -2.07 -12.16
N LYS A 41 -6.40 -1.70 -12.03
CA LYS A 41 -7.17 -1.12 -13.13
C LYS A 41 -6.84 0.36 -13.33
N ILE A 42 -6.62 1.07 -12.23
CA ILE A 42 -6.31 2.50 -12.21
C ILE A 42 -5.02 2.71 -11.42
N ILE A 43 -4.11 3.51 -11.97
CA ILE A 43 -2.86 3.90 -11.33
C ILE A 43 -2.68 5.40 -11.51
N VAL A 44 -2.56 6.11 -10.40
CA VAL A 44 -2.35 7.55 -10.38
C VAL A 44 -1.07 7.90 -9.61
N TYR A 45 -0.48 9.02 -9.95
CA TYR A 45 0.59 9.65 -9.19
C TYR A 45 0.18 11.06 -8.80
N GLY A 46 0.26 11.39 -7.52
CA GLY A 46 -0.21 12.67 -7.01
C GLY A 46 0.10 12.90 -5.54
N THR A 47 -0.28 14.09 -5.07
CA THR A 47 -0.09 14.54 -3.70
C THR A 47 -1.42 14.64 -2.99
N VAL A 48 -1.51 14.16 -1.76
CA VAL A 48 -2.71 14.27 -0.93
C VAL A 48 -2.77 15.67 -0.34
N GLU A 49 -3.87 16.40 -0.59
CA GLU A 49 -4.04 17.78 -0.11
C GLU A 49 -4.85 17.84 1.18
N VAL A 50 -5.94 17.07 1.27
CA VAL A 50 -6.90 17.17 2.38
C VAL A 50 -7.52 15.81 2.69
N HIS A 51 -7.84 15.59 3.98
CA HIS A 51 -8.73 14.50 4.41
C HIS A 51 -10.12 15.04 4.70
N HIS A 52 -11.13 14.38 4.14
CA HIS A 52 -12.53 14.64 4.44
C HIS A 52 -13.10 13.49 5.26
N LYS A 53 -14.06 13.81 6.12
CA LYS A 53 -14.74 12.81 6.95
C LYS A 53 -15.68 11.95 6.11
N MET A 54 -15.63 10.64 6.32
CA MET A 54 -16.65 9.71 5.82
C MET A 54 -17.90 9.74 6.70
N PRO A 55 -19.11 9.55 6.14
CA PRO A 55 -20.32 9.35 6.94
C PRO A 55 -20.12 8.20 7.93
N ASP A 56 -20.50 8.42 9.19
CA ASP A 56 -20.52 7.40 10.25
C ASP A 56 -19.19 6.70 10.59
N VAL A 57 -18.07 7.14 10.01
CA VAL A 57 -16.73 6.64 10.33
C VAL A 57 -15.88 7.76 10.95
N PRO A 58 -15.25 7.53 12.11
CA PRO A 58 -14.29 8.47 12.69
C PRO A 58 -13.10 8.72 11.75
N LEU A 59 -12.67 9.99 11.65
CA LEU A 59 -11.60 10.42 10.74
C LEU A 59 -10.25 9.74 11.03
N ASP A 60 -9.97 9.44 12.30
CA ASP A 60 -8.79 8.72 12.76
C ASP A 60 -8.78 7.24 12.34
N ARG A 61 -9.93 6.70 11.93
CA ARG A 61 -10.06 5.35 11.39
C ARG A 61 -9.99 5.37 9.87
N ALA A 62 -10.90 6.08 9.22
CA ALA A 62 -10.94 6.15 7.75
C ALA A 62 -11.46 7.49 7.25
N TYR A 63 -11.09 7.83 6.03
CA TYR A 63 -11.33 9.14 5.45
C TYR A 63 -11.43 9.07 3.92
N ILE A 64 -11.95 10.14 3.35
CA ILE A 64 -11.84 10.42 1.92
C ILE A 64 -10.58 11.27 1.74
N ALA A 65 -9.59 10.76 1.01
CA ALA A 65 -8.39 11.52 0.67
C ALA A 65 -8.63 12.30 -0.64
N GLU A 66 -8.58 13.63 -0.58
CA GLU A 66 -8.52 14.48 -1.77
C GLU A 66 -7.08 14.51 -2.28
N MET A 67 -6.86 13.99 -3.48
CA MET A 67 -5.55 13.93 -4.11
C MET A 67 -5.52 14.84 -5.33
N ASN A 68 -4.46 15.64 -5.40
CA ASN A 68 -4.07 16.37 -6.60
C ASN A 68 -3.22 15.46 -7.49
N VAL A 69 -3.84 14.99 -8.57
CA VAL A 69 -3.27 14.05 -9.53
C VAL A 69 -2.34 14.79 -10.48
N THR A 70 -1.06 14.49 -10.36
CA THR A 70 -0.02 14.96 -11.26
C THR A 70 0.01 14.16 -12.55
N CYS A 71 -0.19 12.84 -12.46
CA CYS A 71 -0.16 11.95 -13.62
C CYS A 71 -1.18 10.82 -13.51
N ASN A 72 -1.84 10.52 -14.62
CA ASN A 72 -2.63 9.31 -14.78
C ASN A 72 -1.80 8.26 -15.56
N LEU A 73 -1.37 7.21 -14.87
CA LEU A 73 -0.45 6.20 -15.41
C LEU A 73 -1.21 5.08 -16.12
N LYS A 74 -2.36 4.67 -15.57
CA LYS A 74 -3.21 3.60 -16.10
C LYS A 74 -4.67 3.85 -15.71
N GLY A 75 -5.59 3.46 -16.59
CA GLY A 75 -7.02 3.69 -16.40
C GLY A 75 -7.40 5.16 -16.62
N ASP A 76 -8.67 5.48 -16.43
CA ASP A 76 -9.20 6.84 -16.61
C ASP A 76 -9.74 7.40 -15.29
N VAL A 77 -9.19 8.54 -14.91
CA VAL A 77 -9.66 9.40 -13.81
C VAL A 77 -9.82 10.83 -14.34
N GLN A 78 -10.62 11.64 -13.65
CA GLN A 78 -10.81 13.05 -13.99
C GLN A 78 -9.86 13.93 -13.16
N PRO A 79 -8.69 14.32 -13.68
CA PRO A 79 -7.78 15.27 -13.02
C PRO A 79 -8.35 16.70 -13.04
N PRO A 80 -7.79 17.64 -12.25
CA PRO A 80 -6.60 17.48 -11.41
C PRO A 80 -6.89 16.92 -10.01
N ARG A 81 -8.16 16.90 -9.56
CA ARG A 81 -8.50 16.48 -8.21
C ARG A 81 -9.41 15.27 -8.22
N ILE A 82 -9.05 14.27 -7.44
CA ILE A 82 -9.86 13.08 -7.24
C ILE A 82 -10.09 12.86 -5.75
N ASN A 83 -11.21 12.21 -5.42
CA ASN A 83 -11.51 11.76 -4.08
C ASN A 83 -11.32 10.24 -4.03
N ILE A 84 -10.43 9.80 -3.14
CA ILE A 84 -10.19 8.38 -2.85
C ILE A 84 -10.92 8.09 -1.55
N SER A 85 -12.05 7.39 -1.63
CA SER A 85 -12.83 6.95 -0.48
C SER A 85 -12.15 5.76 0.19
N GLU A 86 -12.53 5.48 1.44
CA GLU A 86 -12.10 4.28 2.18
C GLU A 86 -10.58 4.20 2.43
N ALA A 87 -9.87 5.33 2.38
CA ALA A 87 -8.49 5.41 2.84
C ALA A 87 -8.44 5.38 4.38
N GLY A 88 -7.30 4.96 4.94
CA GLY A 88 -7.15 4.72 6.38
C GLY A 88 -7.20 3.23 6.73
N GLU A 89 -7.52 2.94 7.99
CA GLU A 89 -7.69 1.60 8.56
C GLU A 89 -9.18 1.30 8.77
N LEU A 90 -9.94 1.20 7.68
CA LEU A 90 -11.40 1.04 7.73
C LEU A 90 -11.82 -0.32 8.32
N THR A 91 -11.14 -1.38 7.90
CA THR A 91 -11.37 -2.76 8.37
C THR A 91 -10.04 -3.47 8.54
N SER A 92 -10.03 -4.71 9.02
CA SER A 92 -8.81 -5.53 9.04
C SER A 92 -8.19 -5.74 7.65
N CYS A 93 -8.90 -5.48 6.55
CA CYS A 93 -8.44 -5.74 5.18
C CYS A 93 -8.26 -4.46 4.35
N HIS A 94 -8.60 -3.31 4.93
CA HIS A 94 -8.51 -2.01 4.28
C HIS A 94 -7.63 -1.09 5.13
N HIS A 95 -6.38 -0.88 4.71
CA HIS A 95 -5.30 -0.27 5.52
C HIS A 95 -4.39 0.68 4.74
N THR A 96 -4.88 1.29 3.66
CA THR A 96 -4.08 2.20 2.86
C THR A 96 -4.08 3.59 3.47
N LEU A 97 -2.99 3.90 4.16
CA LEU A 97 -2.73 5.23 4.71
C LEU A 97 -2.24 6.19 3.61
N LEU A 98 -2.92 7.33 3.48
CA LEU A 98 -2.58 8.42 2.58
C LEU A 98 -2.43 9.74 3.36
N PRO A 99 -1.36 9.93 4.15
CA PRO A 99 -1.10 11.18 4.87
C PRO A 99 -1.17 12.43 3.98
N VAL A 100 -1.71 13.53 4.53
CA VAL A 100 -1.67 14.86 3.92
C VAL A 100 -0.22 15.27 3.63
N ASP A 101 -0.01 15.99 2.54
CA ASP A 101 1.28 16.38 1.95
C ASP A 101 2.13 15.20 1.45
N GLY A 102 1.65 13.97 1.63
CA GLY A 102 2.28 12.77 1.09
C GLY A 102 2.06 12.66 -0.41
N THR A 103 3.10 12.22 -1.12
CA THR A 103 3.07 12.02 -2.57
C THR A 103 3.28 10.54 -2.89
N TYR A 104 2.34 9.95 -3.63
CA TYR A 104 2.24 8.50 -3.80
C TYR A 104 1.94 8.13 -5.24
N ILE A 105 2.39 6.91 -5.61
CA ILE A 105 1.80 6.13 -6.69
C ILE A 105 0.72 5.26 -6.05
N THR A 106 -0.54 5.51 -6.39
CA THR A 106 -1.68 4.86 -5.74
C THR A 106 -2.42 3.99 -6.75
N PHE A 107 -2.69 2.74 -6.38
CA PHE A 107 -3.49 1.82 -7.18
C PHE A 107 -4.93 1.84 -6.69
N LEU A 108 -5.85 2.02 -7.64
CA LEU A 108 -7.24 2.28 -7.37
C LEU A 108 -8.13 1.36 -8.19
N GLU A 109 -9.34 1.15 -7.68
CA GLU A 109 -10.44 0.61 -8.43
C GLU A 109 -11.70 1.45 -8.20
N ARG A 110 -12.80 1.06 -8.88
CA ARG A 110 -14.11 1.64 -8.66
C ARG A 110 -14.96 0.64 -7.90
N ASN A 111 -15.50 1.04 -6.76
CA ASN A 111 -16.45 0.22 -6.02
C ASN A 111 -17.82 0.16 -6.73
N GLU A 112 -18.80 -0.51 -6.13
CA GLU A 112 -20.14 -0.69 -6.71
C GLU A 112 -20.86 0.65 -6.97
N ASP A 113 -20.57 1.68 -6.17
CA ASP A 113 -21.11 3.03 -6.32
C ASP A 113 -20.33 3.88 -7.34
N GLY A 114 -19.26 3.34 -7.94
CA GLY A 114 -18.39 4.02 -8.88
C GLY A 114 -17.34 4.95 -8.25
N ASN A 115 -17.26 4.99 -6.92
CA ASN A 115 -16.28 5.77 -6.17
C ASN A 115 -14.88 5.17 -6.33
N LEU A 116 -13.86 6.02 -6.38
CA LEU A 116 -12.48 5.55 -6.37
C LEU A 116 -12.11 5.09 -4.95
N VAL A 117 -11.61 3.87 -4.85
CA VAL A 117 -11.15 3.27 -3.59
C VAL A 117 -9.79 2.60 -3.81
N PRO A 118 -8.98 2.42 -2.76
CA PRO A 118 -7.79 1.57 -2.80
C PRO A 118 -8.12 0.15 -3.32
N ASP A 119 -7.37 -0.35 -4.31
CA ASP A 119 -7.54 -1.72 -4.86
C ASP A 119 -6.92 -2.77 -3.94
N GLU A 120 -7.43 -2.93 -2.71
CA GLU A 120 -6.77 -3.68 -1.62
C GLU A 120 -7.01 -5.20 -1.61
N VAL A 121 -7.65 -5.75 -2.64
CA VAL A 121 -7.91 -7.19 -2.71
C VAL A 121 -6.60 -7.97 -2.78
N ASN A 122 -6.18 -8.54 -1.64
CA ASN A 122 -4.97 -9.35 -1.48
C ASN A 122 -3.65 -8.56 -1.33
N TYR A 123 -3.71 -7.32 -0.80
CA TYR A 123 -2.52 -6.47 -0.61
C TYR A 123 -2.45 -5.85 0.78
N LEU A 124 -1.24 -5.59 1.28
CA LEU A 124 -1.02 -4.91 2.58
C LEU A 124 -1.12 -3.39 2.48
N SER A 125 -0.84 -2.84 1.29
CA SER A 125 -1.00 -1.43 0.93
C SER A 125 -0.89 -1.32 -0.58
N VAL A 126 -1.62 -0.36 -1.15
CA VAL A 126 -1.60 -0.05 -2.58
C VAL A 126 -1.17 1.39 -2.88
N ALA A 127 -0.61 2.06 -1.87
CA ALA A 127 0.00 3.38 -1.99
C ALA A 127 1.51 3.28 -1.76
N PHE A 128 2.28 3.65 -2.78
CA PHE A 128 3.73 3.49 -2.79
C PHE A 128 4.39 4.86 -2.90
N PRO A 129 5.40 5.19 -2.06
CA PRO A 129 6.21 6.37 -2.29
C PRO A 129 6.96 6.26 -3.63
N PRO A 130 7.26 7.37 -4.32
CA PRO A 130 7.96 7.36 -5.61
C PRO A 130 9.47 7.09 -5.42
N THR A 131 9.83 5.90 -4.92
CA THR A 131 11.23 5.45 -4.90
C THR A 131 11.61 4.87 -6.26
N LYS A 132 12.91 4.73 -6.52
CA LYS A 132 13.42 4.11 -7.74
C LYS A 132 12.83 2.73 -7.99
N GLU A 133 12.76 1.90 -6.96
CA GLU A 133 12.28 0.52 -7.03
C GLU A 133 10.78 0.47 -7.36
N ASN A 134 9.96 1.30 -6.71
CA ASN A 134 8.52 1.34 -6.94
C ASN A 134 8.20 1.90 -8.32
N VAL A 135 8.89 2.97 -8.73
CA VAL A 135 8.74 3.57 -10.06
C VAL A 135 9.14 2.58 -11.15
N GLN A 136 10.23 1.83 -10.95
CA GLN A 136 10.64 0.80 -11.89
C GLN A 136 9.58 -0.31 -12.00
N GLY A 137 9.07 -0.82 -10.87
CA GLY A 137 8.03 -1.84 -10.89
C GLY A 137 6.76 -1.38 -11.62
N VAL A 138 6.35 -0.13 -11.41
CA VAL A 138 5.20 0.45 -12.13
C VAL A 138 5.51 0.62 -13.62
N ALA A 139 6.72 1.08 -13.98
CA ALA A 139 7.14 1.26 -15.36
C ALA A 139 7.08 -0.05 -16.17
N GLU A 140 7.44 -1.17 -15.55
CA GLU A 140 7.35 -2.51 -16.14
C GLU A 140 5.91 -2.90 -16.51
N ALA A 141 4.93 -2.46 -15.71
CA ALA A 141 3.51 -2.78 -15.91
C ALA A 141 2.79 -1.80 -16.85
N VAL A 142 3.07 -0.49 -16.76
CA VAL A 142 2.33 0.54 -17.51
C VAL A 142 2.93 0.86 -18.87
N GLY A 143 4.21 0.57 -19.06
CA GLY A 143 4.98 0.94 -20.25
C GLY A 143 5.10 2.46 -20.43
N ASN A 144 6.08 2.90 -21.24
CA ASN A 144 6.25 4.30 -21.66
C ASN A 144 6.05 5.35 -20.54
N LEU A 145 6.63 5.09 -19.36
CA LEU A 145 6.48 5.94 -18.19
C LEU A 145 6.88 7.40 -18.45
N LYS A 146 7.88 7.61 -19.31
CA LYS A 146 8.36 8.95 -19.71
C LYS A 146 7.29 9.80 -20.35
N ASP A 147 6.40 9.20 -21.14
CA ASP A 147 5.34 9.91 -21.85
C ASP A 147 4.14 10.13 -20.93
N LYS A 148 3.84 9.15 -20.08
CA LYS A 148 2.70 9.18 -19.15
C LYS A 148 2.94 10.07 -17.93
N CYS A 149 4.16 10.07 -17.39
CA CYS A 149 4.52 10.85 -16.22
C CYS A 149 6.00 11.25 -16.21
N PRO A 150 6.36 12.33 -16.92
CA PRO A 150 7.73 12.85 -16.94
C PRO A 150 8.29 13.15 -15.55
N GLN A 151 7.41 13.53 -14.60
CA GLN A 151 7.80 13.93 -13.26
C GLN A 151 8.49 12.82 -12.46
N ILE A 152 8.11 11.55 -12.64
CA ILE A 152 8.74 10.42 -11.95
C ILE A 152 9.61 9.56 -12.86
N ALA A 153 9.59 9.78 -14.18
CA ALA A 153 10.32 8.98 -15.15
C ALA A 153 11.84 8.95 -14.90
N HIS A 154 12.41 10.03 -14.36
CA HIS A 154 13.83 10.11 -14.03
C HIS A 154 14.24 9.16 -12.89
N LEU A 155 13.31 8.82 -12.00
CA LEU A 155 13.54 7.91 -10.88
C LEU A 155 13.59 6.45 -11.32
N GLY A 156 12.86 6.09 -12.39
CA GLY A 156 12.84 4.75 -12.96
C GLY A 156 14.04 4.42 -13.87
N ASN A 157 14.78 5.43 -14.33
CA ASN A 157 15.96 5.25 -15.18
C ASN A 157 17.19 4.84 -14.37
N GLY A 158 17.12 3.66 -13.75
CA GLY A 158 18.30 2.90 -13.40
C GLY A 158 18.93 2.37 -14.68
N SER A 159 20.04 2.94 -15.10
CA SER A 159 20.94 2.39 -16.11
C SER A 159 21.04 0.87 -15.98
N LYS A 160 20.83 0.13 -17.08
CA LYS A 160 21.47 -1.18 -17.26
C LYS A 160 22.98 -0.93 -17.14
N GLY A 161 23.58 -1.20 -15.99
CA GLY A 161 24.97 -0.84 -15.77
C GLY A 161 25.54 -1.22 -14.41
N VAL A 162 26.29 -2.32 -14.43
CA VAL A 162 27.34 -2.72 -13.48
C VAL A 162 26.86 -3.33 -12.15
N SER A 163 26.70 -4.65 -12.18
CA SER A 163 26.96 -5.51 -11.02
C SER A 163 28.39 -5.25 -10.55
N VAL A 164 28.54 -4.48 -9.47
CA VAL A 164 29.80 -4.44 -8.73
C VAL A 164 29.78 -5.69 -7.85
N SER A 165 30.43 -6.75 -8.31
CA SER A 165 30.83 -7.87 -7.46
C SER A 165 31.66 -7.30 -6.30
N VAL A 166 31.06 -7.18 -5.13
CA VAL A 166 31.78 -6.94 -3.88
C VAL A 166 32.55 -8.22 -3.58
N MET A 167 33.82 -8.22 -3.98
CA MET A 167 34.78 -9.26 -3.65
C MET A 167 35.03 -9.21 -2.14
N PHE A 168 34.38 -10.10 -1.39
CA PHE A 168 34.67 -10.37 0.01
C PHE A 168 36.11 -10.89 0.12
N ILE A 169 37.05 -10.01 0.48
CA ILE A 169 38.37 -10.43 0.97
C ILE A 169 38.21 -10.72 2.46
N LEU A 170 37.90 -11.98 2.78
CA LEU A 170 38.08 -12.54 4.11
C LEU A 170 39.59 -12.70 4.36
N SER A 171 40.21 -11.71 4.99
CA SER A 171 41.53 -11.90 5.61
C SER A 171 41.32 -12.58 6.95
N LEU A 172 41.66 -13.88 7.00
CA LEU A 172 41.94 -14.59 8.24
C LEU A 172 43.23 -14.03 8.83
N THR A 173 43.17 -13.51 10.06
CA THR A 173 44.27 -13.66 11.02
C THR A 173 43.70 -13.97 12.40
N MET A 174 43.82 -15.25 12.76
CA MET A 174 43.81 -15.71 14.15
C MET A 174 44.99 -15.09 14.91
N ALA A 175 44.73 -14.58 16.11
CA ALA A 175 45.69 -14.69 17.22
C ALA A 175 44.93 -14.53 18.55
N ALA A 176 44.62 -15.67 19.16
CA ALA A 176 44.39 -15.78 20.59
C ALA A 176 45.71 -15.52 21.36
N ILE A 177 45.62 -14.92 22.55
CA ILE A 177 46.51 -15.04 23.74
C ILE A 177 45.80 -14.17 24.81
N ILE A 178 45.03 -14.75 25.75
CA ILE A 178 45.44 -15.16 27.10
C ILE A 178 46.19 -14.06 27.87
N LEU A 179 45.45 -13.33 28.72
CA LEU A 179 45.75 -13.11 30.15
C LEU A 179 44.52 -12.51 30.84
#